data_AF-A0AAD5R2Y2-F1
#
_entry.id   AF-A0AAD5R2Y2-F1
#
_cell.length_a   1.000
_cell.length_b   1.000
_cell.length_c   1.000
_cell.angle_alpha   90.00
_cell.angle_beta   90.00
_cell.angle_gamma   90.00
#
_symmetry.space_group_name_H-M   'P 1'
#
loop_
_entity.id
_entity.type
_entity.pdbx_description
1 polymer ?
#
loop_
_entity_poly.entity_id
_entity_poly.type
_entity_poly.pdbx_seq_one_letter_code
_entity_poly.pdbx_strand_id
1 'polypeptide(L)'
;MGHFNTQNVTKFDTSETQPVDLISASDDEIETGEIKESRDVNIPVDHALYSMFWQMQNFFSNPVICFDKQQWDVFQKNSTVVLGVFSSYKLEKSGADDDDNGKERVMDSADMGSLIDETDTYFAKYLTNPKLLQLQLNDSQFRRYFLIQFIILCQYITSKTKQRNTSLSDDQTKFVNESQEKCYRLLRETHPKGGHFAESVKHILQRELEWAEWKSESCPNMADLADKQPMQPYKKRPRTTFDPSVIDIGTAELTKLWSIEPDLLSACRNERRRFTPSLADFLRDPIDELDPEQQ
;
A
#
# COMPACT_ATOMS: atom_id res chain seq x y z
N MET A 1 -22.75 3.66 25.48
CA MET A 1 -21.99 4.39 24.44
C MET A 1 -20.65 4.80 25.04
N GLY A 2 -19.57 4.75 24.27
CA GLY A 2 -18.28 5.29 24.73
C GLY A 2 -18.38 6.81 24.89
N HIS A 3 -17.60 7.38 25.81
CA HIS A 3 -17.46 8.83 25.94
C HIS A 3 -16.24 9.29 25.16
N PHE A 4 -16.33 10.46 24.52
CA PHE A 4 -15.16 11.10 23.92
C PHE A 4 -14.16 11.51 25.00
N ASN A 5 -12.87 11.38 24.72
CA ASN A 5 -11.82 11.79 25.63
C ASN A 5 -11.62 13.31 25.58
N THR A 6 -12.60 14.06 26.10
CA THR A 6 -12.59 15.53 26.13
C THR A 6 -11.61 16.11 27.15
N GLN A 7 -11.00 15.27 27.99
CA GLN A 7 -10.01 15.71 28.98
C GLN A 7 -8.63 15.96 28.36
N ASN A 8 -8.30 15.30 27.23
CA ASN A 8 -7.02 15.51 26.54
C ASN A 8 -7.09 16.70 25.57
N VAL A 9 -7.18 17.90 26.14
CA VAL A 9 -7.30 19.15 25.37
C VAL A 9 -5.95 19.57 24.80
N THR A 10 -5.93 19.88 23.51
CA THR A 10 -4.78 20.52 22.86
C THR A 10 -4.82 22.01 23.15
N LYS A 11 -3.84 22.51 23.89
CA LYS A 11 -3.73 23.93 24.23
C LYS A 11 -2.94 24.64 23.14
N PHE A 12 -3.49 25.70 22.58
CA PHE A 12 -2.85 26.54 21.56
C PHE A 12 -3.08 28.01 21.89
N ASP A 13 -2.30 28.89 21.28
CA ASP A 13 -2.38 30.32 21.53
C ASP A 13 -3.67 30.89 20.92
N THR A 14 -4.43 31.65 21.71
CA THR A 14 -5.65 32.33 21.26
C THR A 14 -5.51 33.85 21.29
N SER A 15 -4.35 34.36 21.69
CA SER A 15 -4.11 35.80 21.79
C SER A 15 -3.87 36.39 20.40
N GLU A 16 -4.75 37.30 19.96
CA GLU A 16 -4.52 38.16 18.80
C GLU A 16 -3.34 39.10 19.08
N THR A 17 -2.12 38.59 18.97
CA THR A 17 -0.93 39.44 18.93
C THR A 17 -0.54 39.67 17.47
N GLN A 18 -0.09 40.91 17.24
CA GLN A 18 0.15 41.54 15.94
C GLN A 18 0.83 40.64 14.91
N PRO A 19 0.66 40.90 13.59
CA PRO A 19 1.43 40.23 12.56
C PRO A 19 2.91 40.49 12.84
N VAL A 20 3.57 39.54 13.49
CA VAL A 20 5.01 39.58 13.64
C VAL A 20 5.51 39.26 12.25
N ASP A 21 6.07 40.24 11.57
CA ASP A 21 6.91 40.00 10.39
C ASP A 21 7.98 39.00 10.82
N LEU A 22 7.76 37.71 10.52
CA LEU A 22 8.55 36.58 10.98
C LEU A 22 9.87 36.42 10.22
N ILE A 23 10.35 37.48 9.56
CA ILE A 23 11.66 37.50 8.89
C ILE A 23 12.31 38.87 9.10
N SER A 24 12.75 39.11 10.32
CA SER A 24 13.90 39.97 10.59
C SER A 24 14.60 39.39 11.82
N ALA A 25 15.22 38.22 11.63
CA ALA A 25 16.16 37.68 12.59
C ALA A 25 17.38 38.61 12.60
N SER A 26 17.40 39.57 13.53
CA SER A 26 18.64 40.03 14.11
C SER A 26 19.30 38.82 14.77
N ASP A 27 20.48 38.54 14.25
CA ASP A 27 21.45 37.53 14.64
C ASP A 27 21.68 37.52 16.16
N ASP A 28 20.99 36.63 16.88
CA ASP A 28 21.37 36.24 18.24
C ASP A 28 21.57 34.72 18.23
N GLU A 29 22.83 34.36 18.40
CA GLU A 29 23.45 33.05 18.28
C GLU A 29 22.69 31.96 19.04
N ILE A 30 22.08 31.04 18.28
CA ILE A 30 21.83 29.66 18.74
C ILE A 30 22.63 28.78 17.79
N GLU A 31 23.68 28.18 18.32
CA GLU A 31 24.59 27.25 17.64
C GLU A 31 23.78 26.04 17.12
N THR A 32 23.37 26.10 15.86
CA THR A 32 22.69 25.03 15.13
C THR A 32 23.69 24.35 14.19
N GLY A 33 23.87 23.05 14.36
CA GLY A 33 24.55 22.21 13.37
C GLY A 33 23.86 22.34 12.01
N GLU A 34 24.63 22.66 10.98
CA GLU A 34 24.17 22.90 9.62
C GLU A 34 23.37 21.71 9.06
N ILE A 35 22.05 21.82 9.06
CA ILE A 35 21.20 21.06 8.15
C ILE A 35 21.04 21.94 6.91
N LYS A 36 21.61 21.49 5.79
CA LYS A 36 21.45 22.12 4.49
C LYS A 36 19.97 22.24 4.16
N GLU A 37 19.44 23.44 4.21
CA GLU A 37 18.10 23.78 3.74
C GLU A 37 17.98 23.43 2.26
N SER A 38 17.20 22.38 1.95
CA SER A 38 16.54 22.28 0.67
C SER A 38 15.67 23.52 0.50
N ARG A 39 15.57 24.03 -0.72
CA ARG A 39 14.79 25.22 -1.05
C ARG A 39 13.30 24.91 -0.85
N ASP A 40 12.84 24.98 0.39
CA ASP A 40 11.49 24.63 0.76
C ASP A 40 10.52 25.73 0.34
N VAL A 41 9.36 25.32 -0.17
CA VAL A 41 8.27 26.22 -0.51
C VAL A 41 7.78 26.88 0.79
N ASN A 42 8.07 28.17 0.98
CA ASN A 42 7.69 28.89 2.19
C ASN A 42 6.16 29.09 2.24
N ILE A 43 5.50 28.37 3.15
CA ILE A 43 4.07 28.57 3.45
C ILE A 43 3.97 29.80 4.36
N PRO A 44 3.32 30.91 3.93
CA PRO A 44 3.09 32.05 4.80
C PRO A 44 2.05 31.66 5.85
N VAL A 45 2.51 31.42 7.08
CA VAL A 45 1.63 31.13 8.22
C VAL A 45 1.35 32.42 8.97
N ASP A 46 0.19 33.01 8.72
CA ASP A 46 -0.32 34.13 9.52
C ASP A 46 -1.07 33.63 10.77
N HIS A 47 -1.34 34.55 11.69
CA HIS A 47 -2.08 34.24 12.93
C HIS A 47 -3.49 33.68 12.62
N ALA A 48 -4.11 34.11 11.53
CA ALA A 48 -5.42 33.65 11.11
C ALA A 48 -5.39 32.17 10.71
N LEU A 49 -4.43 31.73 9.90
CA LEU A 49 -4.24 30.34 9.52
C LEU A 49 -3.91 29.48 10.74
N TYR A 50 -3.02 29.95 11.62
CA TYR A 50 -2.68 29.26 12.85
C TYR A 50 -3.92 29.01 13.73
N SER A 51 -4.74 30.04 13.94
CA SER A 51 -5.96 29.94 14.72
C SER A 51 -6.99 29.01 14.07
N MET A 52 -7.22 29.14 12.76
CA MET A 52 -8.12 28.25 12.02
C MET A 52 -7.66 26.79 12.07
N PHE A 53 -6.35 26.56 11.96
CA PHE A 53 -5.75 25.22 12.00
C PHE A 53 -5.97 24.57 13.35
N TRP A 54 -5.57 25.20 14.46
CA TRP A 54 -5.68 24.57 15.78
C TRP A 54 -7.11 24.52 16.32
N GLN A 55 -7.99 25.42 15.88
CA GLN A 55 -9.43 25.29 16.15
C GLN A 55 -10.02 23.98 15.59
N MET A 56 -9.44 23.40 14.51
CA MET A 56 -9.87 22.10 14.00
C MET A 56 -9.78 20.99 15.07
N GLN A 57 -8.82 21.10 15.98
CA GLN A 57 -8.61 20.11 17.03
C GLN A 57 -9.79 20.01 18.01
N ASN A 58 -10.58 21.07 18.17
CA ASN A 58 -11.80 21.04 18.97
C ASN A 58 -12.84 20.09 18.35
N PHE A 59 -12.98 20.13 17.03
CA PHE A 59 -13.89 19.24 16.28
C PHE A 59 -13.39 17.79 16.29
N PHE A 60 -12.08 17.57 16.15
CA PHE A 60 -11.51 16.22 16.24
C PHE A 60 -11.67 15.61 17.64
N SER A 61 -11.62 16.43 18.70
CA SER A 61 -11.74 15.96 20.08
C SER A 61 -13.19 15.72 20.51
N ASN A 62 -14.13 16.50 19.97
CA ASN A 62 -15.56 16.35 20.24
C ASN A 62 -16.38 16.47 18.93
N PRO A 63 -16.56 15.37 18.19
CA PRO A 63 -17.21 15.42 16.88
C PRO A 63 -18.70 15.74 16.94
N VAL A 64 -19.34 15.67 18.12
CA VAL A 64 -20.76 16.00 18.31
C VAL A 64 -21.04 17.48 18.05
N ILE A 65 -20.05 18.36 18.22
CA ILE A 65 -20.23 19.80 17.99
C ILE A 65 -20.46 20.12 16.50
N CYS A 66 -20.08 19.23 15.58
CA CYS A 66 -20.34 19.40 14.15
C CYS A 66 -21.84 19.41 13.82
N PHE A 67 -22.72 18.95 14.72
CA PHE A 67 -24.16 19.00 14.50
C PHE A 67 -24.81 20.33 14.94
N ASP A 68 -24.05 21.22 15.60
CA ASP A 68 -24.50 22.59 15.88
C ASP A 68 -24.30 23.50 14.66
N LYS A 69 -25.29 24.35 14.36
CA LYS A 69 -25.27 25.18 13.15
C LYS A 69 -24.14 26.22 13.16
N GLN A 70 -23.87 26.87 14.29
CA GLN A 70 -22.82 27.89 14.37
C GLN A 70 -21.43 27.24 14.30
N GLN A 71 -21.26 26.11 15.01
CA GLN A 71 -20.01 25.36 14.99
C GLN A 71 -19.73 24.74 13.62
N TRP A 72 -20.77 24.32 12.90
CA TRP A 72 -20.65 23.82 11.53
C TRP A 72 -20.08 24.86 10.57
N ASP A 73 -20.58 26.10 10.61
CA ASP A 73 -20.10 27.17 9.72
C ASP A 73 -18.60 27.44 9.94
N VAL A 74 -18.16 27.38 11.21
CA VAL A 74 -16.73 27.49 11.58
C VAL A 74 -15.93 26.29 11.07
N PHE A 75 -16.44 25.07 11.27
CA PHE A 75 -15.81 23.84 10.77
C PHE A 75 -15.62 23.88 9.25
N GLN A 76 -16.67 24.22 8.51
CA GLN A 76 -16.66 24.27 7.06
C GLN A 76 -15.67 25.31 6.54
N LYS A 77 -15.66 26.51 7.15
CA LYS A 77 -14.70 27.57 6.82
C LYS A 77 -13.26 27.12 7.08
N ASN A 78 -12.96 26.67 8.30
CA ASN A 78 -11.60 26.30 8.70
C ASN A 78 -11.09 25.11 7.87
N SER A 79 -11.93 24.09 7.63
CA SER A 79 -11.61 22.94 6.78
C SER A 79 -11.26 23.37 5.36
N THR A 80 -12.04 24.27 4.76
CA THR A 80 -11.82 24.75 3.39
C THR A 80 -10.47 25.45 3.26
N VAL A 81 -10.14 26.32 4.23
CA VAL A 81 -8.86 27.05 4.25
C VAL A 81 -7.70 26.08 4.45
N VAL A 82 -7.72 25.23 5.48
CA VAL A 82 -6.60 24.34 5.81
C VAL A 82 -6.35 23.31 4.71
N LEU A 83 -7.40 22.65 4.21
CA LEU A 83 -7.24 21.72 3.07
C LEU A 83 -6.87 22.45 1.78
N GLY A 84 -7.22 23.74 1.65
CA GLY A 84 -6.74 24.62 0.60
C GLY A 84 -5.22 24.78 0.65
N VAL A 85 -4.67 25.13 1.81
CA VAL A 85 -3.23 25.24 2.05
C VAL A 85 -2.51 23.93 1.69
N PHE A 86 -3.01 22.78 2.14
CA PHE A 86 -2.38 21.48 1.82
C PHE A 86 -2.40 21.16 0.32
N SER A 87 -3.40 21.65 -0.41
CA SER A 87 -3.51 21.46 -1.86
C SER A 87 -2.58 22.39 -2.64
N SER A 88 -2.43 23.62 -2.17
CA SER A 88 -1.58 24.64 -2.80
C SER A 88 -0.09 24.36 -2.59
N TYR A 89 0.28 23.90 -1.39
CA TYR A 89 1.65 23.65 -0.99
C TYR A 89 1.91 22.15 -0.91
N LYS A 90 2.21 21.52 -2.05
CA LYS A 90 2.53 20.09 -2.08
C LYS A 90 3.95 19.84 -1.56
N LEU A 91 4.14 18.71 -0.87
CA LEU A 91 5.47 18.28 -0.46
C LEU A 91 6.25 17.84 -1.71
N GLU A 92 7.52 18.24 -1.79
CA GLU A 92 8.42 17.75 -2.83
C GLU A 92 8.60 16.23 -2.66
N LYS A 93 8.63 15.50 -3.78
CA LYS A 93 8.95 14.07 -3.75
C LYS A 93 10.44 13.94 -3.47
N SER A 94 10.82 13.47 -2.29
CA SER A 94 12.16 12.95 -2.07
C SER A 94 12.41 11.84 -3.09
N GLY A 95 13.38 12.05 -3.99
CA GLY A 95 13.63 11.21 -5.18
C GLY A 95 14.07 9.77 -4.92
N ALA A 96 13.86 9.26 -3.71
CA ALA A 96 14.19 7.89 -3.29
C ALA A 96 13.02 6.89 -3.44
N ASP A 97 11.80 7.37 -3.73
CA ASP A 97 10.58 6.54 -3.65
C ASP A 97 10.08 5.99 -5.00
N ASP A 98 10.73 6.31 -6.12
CA ASP A 98 10.30 5.92 -7.48
C ASP A 98 11.09 4.73 -8.08
N ASP A 99 11.60 3.82 -7.24
CA ASP A 99 12.12 2.53 -7.74
C ASP A 99 11.01 1.46 -7.69
N ASP A 100 9.94 1.69 -8.47
CA ASP A 100 8.93 0.70 -8.87
C ASP A 100 9.41 -0.11 -10.09
N ASN A 101 10.73 -0.31 -10.22
CA ASN A 101 11.30 -1.18 -11.23
C ASN A 101 11.85 -2.42 -10.53
N GLY A 102 11.16 -3.55 -10.68
CA GLY A 102 11.41 -4.84 -10.03
C GLY A 102 12.79 -5.45 -10.25
N LYS A 103 13.83 -4.81 -9.70
CA LYS A 103 15.09 -5.46 -9.36
C LYS A 103 15.00 -5.86 -7.89
N GLU A 104 14.69 -7.13 -7.66
CA GLU A 104 15.04 -7.80 -6.42
C GLU A 104 16.56 -7.62 -6.17
N ARG A 105 16.92 -6.57 -5.44
CA ARG A 105 18.15 -6.60 -4.66
C ARG A 105 17.82 -7.55 -3.51
N VAL A 106 18.34 -8.77 -3.60
CA VAL A 106 18.41 -9.69 -2.46
C VAL A 106 19.22 -8.97 -1.38
N MET A 107 18.50 -8.28 -0.50
CA MET A 107 19.09 -7.57 0.63
C MET A 107 19.31 -8.60 1.72
N ASP A 108 20.57 -8.75 2.10
CA ASP A 108 21.00 -9.73 3.08
C ASP A 108 20.31 -9.45 4.43
N SER A 109 19.92 -10.52 5.12
CA SER A 109 19.09 -10.49 6.34
C SER A 109 19.70 -9.76 7.55
N ALA A 110 20.94 -9.26 7.41
CA ALA A 110 21.67 -8.52 8.44
C ALA A 110 21.39 -7.00 8.43
N ASP A 111 20.78 -6.43 7.39
CA ASP A 111 20.58 -4.97 7.25
C ASP A 111 19.19 -4.48 7.71
N MET A 112 18.31 -5.39 8.16
CA MET A 112 17.00 -5.01 8.70
C MET A 112 17.08 -4.38 10.11
N GLY A 113 18.28 -4.27 10.68
CA GLY A 113 18.54 -3.48 11.89
C GLY A 113 18.97 -2.04 11.62
N SER A 114 19.29 -1.69 10.36
CA SER A 114 19.97 -0.43 9.99
C SER A 114 19.02 0.67 9.48
N LEU A 115 17.78 0.33 9.09
CA LEU A 115 16.74 1.29 8.70
C LEU A 115 15.93 1.85 9.89
N ILE A 116 16.32 1.51 11.12
CA ILE A 116 15.73 2.02 12.37
C ILE A 116 16.82 2.73 13.17
N ASP A 117 17.72 3.45 12.49
CA ASP A 117 18.76 4.30 13.09
C ASP A 117 18.68 5.74 12.57
N GLU A 118 17.48 6.31 12.63
CA GLU A 118 17.32 7.71 12.99
C GLU A 118 16.51 7.70 14.28
N THR A 119 17.01 8.32 15.32
CA THR A 119 16.32 8.49 16.60
C THR A 119 14.99 9.20 16.34
N ASP A 120 13.92 8.44 16.09
CA ASP A 120 12.55 8.91 16.03
C ASP A 120 12.25 9.58 17.36
N THR A 121 12.44 10.90 17.38
CA THR A 121 12.19 11.71 18.56
C THR A 121 10.69 11.65 18.79
N TYR A 122 10.27 10.79 19.71
CA TYR A 122 8.86 10.52 19.94
C TYR A 122 8.19 11.69 20.64
N PHE A 123 7.31 12.38 19.92
CA PHE A 123 6.45 13.42 20.47
C PHE A 123 5.07 12.86 20.81
N ALA A 124 4.75 12.75 22.10
CA ALA A 124 3.45 12.25 22.55
C ALA A 124 2.28 13.23 22.29
N LYS A 125 2.57 14.52 22.06
CA LYS A 125 1.57 15.58 21.85
C LYS A 125 2.02 16.56 20.77
N TYR A 126 1.04 17.25 20.18
CA TYR A 126 1.28 18.33 19.23
C TYR A 126 2.07 19.48 19.86
N LEU A 127 3.03 20.01 19.09
CA LEU A 127 3.74 21.23 19.42
C LEU A 127 2.95 22.40 18.84
N THR A 128 2.22 23.12 19.68
CA THR A 128 1.27 24.16 19.24
C THR A 128 1.88 25.55 19.15
N ASN A 129 3.21 25.70 19.11
CA ASN A 129 3.83 27.02 18.99
C ASN A 129 3.57 27.63 17.59
N PRO A 130 3.07 28.88 17.47
CA PRO A 130 2.83 29.53 16.18
C PRO A 130 4.04 29.52 15.24
N LYS A 131 5.25 29.67 15.77
CA LYS A 131 6.49 29.68 15.00
C LYS A 131 6.83 28.32 14.38
N LEU A 132 6.27 27.23 14.91
CA LEU A 132 6.54 25.86 14.44
C LEU A 132 5.56 25.39 13.38
N LEU A 133 4.39 26.01 13.26
CA LEU A 133 3.35 25.49 12.37
C LEU A 133 3.84 25.43 10.93
N GLN A 134 4.62 26.41 10.46
CA GLN A 134 5.21 26.37 9.12
C GLN A 134 6.10 25.14 8.91
N LEU A 135 6.99 24.85 9.86
CA LEU A 135 7.86 23.68 9.81
C LEU A 135 7.04 22.38 9.84
N GLN A 136 6.02 22.31 10.70
CA GLN A 136 5.12 21.16 10.79
C GLN A 136 4.32 20.93 9.51
N LEU A 137 3.91 22.01 8.82
CA LEU A 137 3.23 21.90 7.55
C LEU A 137 4.12 21.36 6.43
N ASN A 138 5.46 21.43 6.57
CA ASN A 138 6.40 20.79 5.65
C ASN A 138 6.75 19.35 6.04
N ASP A 139 6.32 18.87 7.21
CA ASP A 139 6.50 17.49 7.65
C ASP A 139 5.39 16.56 7.09
N SER A 140 5.81 15.49 6.43
CA SER A 140 4.92 14.49 5.85
C SER A 140 4.14 13.69 6.90
N GLN A 141 4.74 13.37 8.05
CA GLN A 141 4.08 12.64 9.14
C GLN A 141 3.02 13.51 9.79
N PHE A 142 3.33 14.78 10.04
CA PHE A 142 2.38 15.74 10.58
C PHE A 142 1.14 15.88 9.67
N ARG A 143 1.34 16.01 8.34
CA ARG A 143 0.23 16.04 7.38
C ARG A 143 -0.60 14.76 7.42
N ARG A 144 0.03 13.59 7.53
CA ARG A 144 -0.69 12.31 7.66
C ARG A 144 -1.56 12.27 8.91
N TYR A 145 -1.04 12.70 10.05
CA TYR A 145 -1.80 12.74 11.30
C TYR A 145 -3.05 13.61 11.17
N PHE A 146 -2.90 14.82 10.63
CA PHE A 146 -4.02 15.72 10.42
C PHE A 146 -5.06 15.14 9.46
N LEU A 147 -4.61 14.64 8.29
CA LEU A 147 -5.50 14.10 7.27
C LEU A 147 -6.26 12.86 7.77
N ILE A 148 -5.60 11.98 8.52
CA ILE A 148 -6.24 10.79 9.13
C ILE A 148 -7.30 11.22 10.15
N GLN A 149 -6.99 12.17 11.04
CA GLN A 149 -7.97 12.69 12.00
C GLN A 149 -9.19 13.29 11.30
N PHE A 150 -8.97 14.01 10.20
CA PHE A 150 -10.03 14.56 9.39
C PHE A 150 -10.92 13.46 8.77
N ILE A 151 -10.31 12.42 8.18
CA ILE A 151 -11.06 11.30 7.58
C ILE A 151 -11.87 10.54 8.65
N ILE A 152 -11.28 10.31 9.84
CA ILE A 152 -11.98 9.68 10.98
C ILE A 152 -13.20 10.51 11.39
N LEU A 153 -13.04 11.84 11.48
CA LEU A 153 -14.15 12.75 11.78
C LEU A 153 -15.25 12.66 10.72
N CYS A 154 -14.89 12.73 9.43
CA CYS A 154 -15.84 12.60 8.32
C CYS A 154 -16.63 11.29 8.39
N GLN A 155 -15.95 10.17 8.65
CA GLN A 155 -16.59 8.86 8.79
C GLN A 155 -17.56 8.84 9.98
N TYR A 156 -17.16 9.42 11.12
CA TYR A 156 -18.03 9.48 12.30
C TYR A 156 -19.32 10.29 12.03
N ILE A 157 -19.21 11.49 11.47
CA ILE A 157 -20.38 12.38 11.29
C ILE A 157 -21.32 11.92 10.15
N THR A 158 -20.81 11.09 9.22
CA THR A 158 -21.62 10.48 8.14
C THR A 158 -22.21 9.14 8.55
N SER A 159 -21.63 8.46 9.53
CA SER A 159 -22.12 7.16 9.99
C SER A 159 -23.47 7.30 10.70
N LYS A 160 -24.41 6.42 10.35
CA LYS A 160 -25.77 6.39 10.92
C LYS A 160 -25.80 5.67 12.27
N THR A 161 -24.88 5.99 13.18
CA THR A 161 -24.84 5.34 14.50
C THR A 161 -25.92 5.92 15.42
N LYS A 162 -27.17 5.42 15.34
CA LYS A 162 -28.29 5.42 16.32
C LYS A 162 -28.49 6.61 17.30
N GLN A 163 -27.84 7.75 17.12
CA GLN A 163 -28.06 8.97 17.89
C GLN A 163 -29.28 9.65 17.27
N ARG A 164 -30.41 9.64 17.98
CA ARG A 164 -31.74 9.96 17.43
C ARG A 164 -31.90 11.40 16.90
N ASN A 165 -30.89 12.27 17.06
CA ASN A 165 -30.98 13.71 16.79
C ASN A 165 -29.79 14.29 16.00
N THR A 166 -28.96 13.47 15.35
CA THR A 166 -27.76 13.93 14.63
C THR A 166 -27.86 13.58 13.15
N SER A 167 -28.53 14.42 12.37
CA SER A 167 -28.62 14.28 10.91
C SER A 167 -28.03 15.52 10.23
N LEU A 168 -27.11 15.30 9.31
CA LEU A 168 -26.60 16.35 8.43
C LEU A 168 -27.63 16.67 7.32
N SER A 169 -27.61 17.92 6.84
CA SER A 169 -28.28 18.31 5.59
C SER A 169 -27.63 17.61 4.38
N ASP A 170 -28.34 17.51 3.25
CA ASP A 170 -27.80 16.97 2.00
C ASP A 170 -26.55 17.76 1.54
N ASP A 171 -26.58 19.10 1.65
CA ASP A 171 -25.45 19.96 1.31
C ASP A 171 -24.23 19.70 2.22
N GLN A 172 -24.49 19.50 3.52
CA GLN A 172 -23.45 19.20 4.49
C GLN A 172 -22.84 17.83 4.23
N THR A 173 -23.66 16.84 3.91
CA THR A 173 -23.22 15.48 3.57
C THR A 173 -22.36 15.49 2.31
N LYS A 174 -22.78 16.25 1.29
CA LYS A 174 -21.99 16.45 0.06
C LYS A 174 -20.63 17.07 0.36
N PHE A 175 -20.61 18.16 1.15
CA PHE A 175 -19.36 18.81 1.56
C PHE A 175 -18.40 17.85 2.28
N VAL A 176 -18.92 17.02 3.19
CA VAL A 176 -18.10 16.05 3.93
C VAL A 176 -17.51 14.99 3.00
N ASN A 177 -18.32 14.43 2.11
CA ASN A 177 -17.85 13.41 1.15
C ASN A 177 -16.78 13.97 0.20
N GLU A 178 -16.97 15.19 -0.31
CA GLU A 178 -15.99 15.87 -1.15
C GLU A 178 -14.70 16.17 -0.39
N SER A 179 -14.80 16.63 0.86
CA SER A 179 -13.65 16.90 1.73
C SER A 179 -12.90 15.63 2.11
N GLN A 180 -13.61 14.52 2.34
CA GLN A 180 -13.03 13.21 2.64
C GLN A 180 -12.24 12.67 1.43
N GLU A 181 -12.80 12.73 0.22
CA GLU A 181 -12.09 12.31 -1.00
C GLU A 181 -10.87 13.21 -1.26
N LYS A 182 -10.99 14.51 -0.99
CA LYS A 182 -9.85 15.44 -1.04
C LYS A 182 -8.74 15.02 -0.07
N CYS A 183 -9.08 14.59 1.15
CA CYS A 183 -8.09 14.11 2.11
C CYS A 183 -7.40 12.81 1.64
N TYR A 184 -8.15 11.85 1.09
CA TYR A 184 -7.56 10.65 0.49
C TYR A 184 -6.61 10.97 -0.67
N ARG A 185 -6.96 11.95 -1.51
CA ARG A 185 -6.07 12.42 -2.58
C ARG A 185 -4.78 13.01 -2.02
N LEU A 186 -4.88 13.89 -1.02
CA LEU A 186 -3.70 14.48 -0.36
C LEU A 186 -2.82 13.42 0.33
N LEU A 187 -3.41 12.39 0.95
CA LEU A 187 -2.67 11.27 1.52
C LEU A 187 -1.90 10.48 0.45
N ARG A 188 -2.52 10.22 -0.71
CA ARG A 188 -1.84 9.54 -1.83
C ARG A 188 -0.63 10.33 -2.34
N GLU A 189 -0.72 11.66 -2.29
CA GLU A 189 0.35 12.58 -2.69
C GLU A 189 1.42 12.75 -1.59
N THR A 190 1.19 12.29 -0.36
CA THR A 190 2.12 12.45 0.77
C THR A 190 3.09 11.27 0.86
N HIS A 191 4.37 11.54 0.57
CA HIS A 191 5.51 10.62 0.77
C HIS A 191 5.65 10.17 2.25
N PRO A 192 6.25 9.00 2.56
CA PRO A 192 6.67 7.91 1.68
C PRO A 192 5.56 6.90 1.33
N LYS A 193 5.56 6.33 0.11
CA LYS A 193 4.54 5.32 -0.31
C LYS A 193 3.08 5.76 -0.07
N GLY A 194 2.74 7.01 -0.40
CA GLY A 194 1.42 7.61 -0.11
C GLY A 194 0.23 6.79 -0.66
N GLY A 195 0.37 6.18 -1.83
CA GLY A 195 -0.66 5.31 -2.43
C GLY A 195 -1.02 4.11 -1.56
N HIS A 196 -0.02 3.32 -1.15
CA HIS A 196 -0.21 2.17 -0.26
C HIS A 196 -0.74 2.60 1.11
N PHE A 197 -0.22 3.70 1.65
CA PHE A 197 -0.65 4.23 2.94
C PHE A 197 -2.14 4.62 2.93
N ALA A 198 -2.59 5.34 1.90
CA ALA A 198 -3.99 5.73 1.74
C ALA A 198 -4.92 4.52 1.63
N GLU A 199 -4.53 3.48 0.89
CA GLU A 199 -5.33 2.25 0.77
C GLU A 199 -5.38 1.47 2.11
N SER A 200 -4.27 1.43 2.84
CA SER A 200 -4.21 0.82 4.18
C SER A 200 -5.15 1.53 5.15
N VAL A 201 -5.14 2.87 5.17
CA VAL A 201 -6.05 3.69 5.99
C VAL A 201 -7.50 3.40 5.62
N LYS A 202 -7.82 3.35 4.32
CA LYS A 202 -9.18 3.03 3.85
C LYS A 202 -9.66 1.66 4.33
N HIS A 203 -8.80 0.64 4.26
CA HIS A 203 -9.13 -0.71 4.73
C HIS A 203 -9.32 -0.76 6.26
N ILE A 204 -8.47 -0.08 7.03
CA ILE A 204 -8.60 0.02 8.50
C ILE A 204 -9.93 0.66 8.88
N LEU A 205 -10.30 1.75 8.20
CA LEU A 205 -11.53 2.48 8.47
C LEU A 205 -12.78 1.73 8.00
N GLN A 206 -12.72 0.97 6.92
CA GLN A 206 -13.79 0.06 6.53
C GLN A 206 -14.06 -0.98 7.62
N ARG A 207 -13.01 -1.60 8.15
CA ARG A 207 -13.13 -2.54 9.28
C ARG A 207 -13.68 -1.87 10.54
N GLU A 208 -13.33 -0.60 10.78
CA GLU A 208 -13.88 0.18 11.91
C GLU A 208 -15.39 0.43 11.75
N LEU A 209 -15.86 0.71 10.53
CA LEU A 209 -17.28 0.85 10.23
C LEU A 209 -18.03 -0.46 10.49
N GLU A 210 -17.54 -1.57 9.98
CA GLU A 210 -18.11 -2.91 10.20
C GLU A 210 -18.16 -3.24 11.70
N TRP A 211 -17.11 -2.90 12.44
CA TRP A 211 -17.05 -3.06 13.89
C TRP A 211 -18.08 -2.21 14.62
N ALA A 212 -18.27 -0.96 14.19
CA ALA A 212 -19.27 -0.06 14.74
C ALA A 212 -20.70 -0.55 14.47
N GLU A 213 -20.97 -1.05 13.26
CA GLU A 213 -22.25 -1.65 12.86
C GLU A 213 -22.56 -2.90 13.68
N TRP A 214 -21.62 -3.85 13.75
CA TRP A 214 -21.75 -5.06 14.56
C TRP A 214 -22.07 -4.75 16.03
N LYS A 215 -21.38 -3.76 16.61
CA LYS A 215 -21.64 -3.31 17.97
C LYS A 215 -23.02 -2.64 18.10
N SER A 216 -23.46 -1.92 17.08
CA SER A 216 -24.78 -1.27 17.05
C SER A 216 -25.93 -2.29 17.02
N GLU A 217 -25.68 -3.49 16.51
CA GLU A 217 -26.62 -4.62 16.42
C GLU A 217 -26.65 -5.50 17.68
N SER A 218 -26.06 -5.02 18.78
CA SER A 218 -25.94 -5.75 20.05
C SER A 218 -24.97 -6.93 20.00
N CYS A 219 -23.94 -6.83 19.15
CA CYS A 219 -22.83 -7.78 19.08
C CYS A 219 -23.32 -9.21 18.78
N PRO A 220 -23.93 -9.47 17.60
CA PRO A 220 -24.36 -10.81 17.23
C PRO A 220 -23.18 -11.80 17.29
N ASN A 221 -23.44 -13.03 17.71
CA ASN A 221 -22.38 -14.02 17.90
C ASN A 221 -21.77 -14.39 16.55
N MET A 222 -20.47 -14.16 16.40
CA MET A 222 -19.73 -14.46 15.16
C MET A 222 -19.78 -15.95 14.79
N ALA A 223 -19.96 -16.84 15.77
CA ALA A 223 -20.09 -18.28 15.55
C ALA A 223 -21.37 -18.65 14.79
N ASP A 224 -22.40 -17.81 14.82
CA ASP A 224 -23.64 -18.06 14.06
C ASP A 224 -23.43 -17.92 12.55
N LEU A 225 -22.41 -17.16 12.13
CA LEU A 225 -21.99 -17.00 10.73
C LEU A 225 -21.06 -18.12 10.25
N ALA A 226 -20.57 -18.98 11.14
CA ALA A 226 -19.69 -20.08 10.76
C ALA A 226 -20.47 -21.12 9.96
N ASP A 227 -19.87 -21.62 8.88
CA ASP A 227 -20.42 -22.71 8.10
C ASP A 227 -20.63 -23.94 9.00
N LYS A 228 -21.90 -24.27 9.25
CA LYS A 228 -22.30 -25.45 10.02
C LYS A 228 -22.15 -26.74 9.22
N GLN A 229 -21.74 -26.64 7.96
CA GLN A 229 -21.50 -27.77 7.09
C GLN A 229 -20.25 -28.52 7.56
N PRO A 230 -20.31 -29.85 7.70
CA PRO A 230 -19.12 -30.63 8.01
C PRO A 230 -18.08 -30.42 6.90
N MET A 231 -16.83 -30.16 7.30
CA MET A 231 -15.72 -30.09 6.35
C MET A 231 -15.73 -31.33 5.45
N GLN A 232 -15.84 -31.12 4.14
CA GLN A 232 -15.80 -32.22 3.18
C GLN A 232 -14.43 -32.90 3.29
N PRO A 233 -14.38 -34.24 3.42
CA PRO A 233 -13.11 -34.94 3.48
C PRO A 233 -12.33 -34.68 2.20
N TYR A 234 -11.07 -34.26 2.34
CA TYR A 234 -10.17 -34.05 1.22
C TYR A 234 -10.01 -35.35 0.43
N LYS A 235 -10.54 -35.39 -0.80
CA LYS A 235 -10.34 -36.52 -1.71
C LYS A 235 -8.87 -36.53 -2.15
N LYS A 236 -8.07 -37.41 -1.54
CA LYS A 236 -6.69 -37.66 -1.97
C LYS A 236 -6.71 -38.03 -3.46
N ARG A 237 -5.90 -37.35 -4.27
CA ARG A 237 -5.73 -37.72 -5.69
C ARG A 237 -5.31 -39.19 -5.77
N PRO A 238 -5.93 -40.01 -6.64
CA PRO A 238 -5.50 -41.38 -6.83
C PRO A 238 -4.03 -41.36 -7.27
N ARG A 239 -3.17 -42.08 -6.55
CA ARG A 239 -1.79 -42.31 -6.97
C ARG A 239 -1.83 -43.22 -8.19
N THR A 240 -1.10 -42.88 -9.24
CA THR A 240 -0.86 -43.82 -10.34
C THR A 240 -0.19 -45.06 -9.76
N THR A 241 -0.83 -46.22 -9.93
CA THR A 241 -0.28 -47.51 -9.50
C THR A 241 0.77 -47.93 -10.53
N PHE A 242 2.01 -48.14 -10.09
CA PHE A 242 3.07 -48.68 -10.95
C PHE A 242 2.71 -50.12 -11.33
N ASP A 243 2.62 -50.39 -12.64
CA ASP A 243 2.42 -51.73 -13.18
C ASP A 243 3.76 -52.23 -13.75
N PRO A 244 4.39 -53.26 -13.12
CA PRO A 244 5.67 -53.79 -13.61
C PRO A 244 5.57 -54.50 -14.96
N SER A 245 4.37 -54.78 -15.46
CA SER A 245 4.16 -55.41 -16.78
C SER A 245 4.11 -54.38 -17.92
N VAL A 246 3.92 -53.10 -17.62
CA VAL A 246 3.88 -52.02 -18.60
C VAL A 246 5.20 -51.28 -18.57
N ILE A 247 5.90 -51.26 -19.71
CA ILE A 247 7.12 -50.47 -19.87
C ILE A 247 6.68 -49.01 -19.95
N ASP A 248 6.87 -48.25 -18.87
CA ASP A 248 6.63 -46.82 -18.84
C ASP A 248 7.97 -46.08 -18.70
N ILE A 249 8.43 -45.46 -19.80
CA ILE A 249 9.68 -44.67 -19.85
C ILE A 249 9.35 -43.18 -19.62
N GLY A 250 8.18 -42.89 -19.04
CA GLY A 250 7.74 -41.57 -18.61
C GLY A 250 7.02 -40.77 -19.70
N THR A 251 7.48 -40.83 -20.96
CA THR A 251 6.78 -40.17 -22.08
C THR A 251 6.19 -41.21 -23.03
N ALA A 252 4.96 -40.99 -23.49
CA ALA A 252 4.26 -41.90 -24.39
C ALA A 252 5.06 -42.21 -25.68
N GLU A 253 5.79 -41.23 -26.21
CA GLU A 253 6.64 -41.43 -27.39
C GLU A 253 7.86 -42.31 -27.11
N LEU A 254 8.49 -42.19 -25.94
CA LEU A 254 9.61 -43.05 -25.55
C LEU A 254 9.16 -44.49 -25.32
N THR A 255 8.03 -44.65 -24.62
CA THR A 255 7.39 -45.96 -24.43
C THR A 255 7.03 -46.60 -25.78
N LYS A 256 6.51 -45.81 -26.73
CA LYS A 256 6.19 -46.27 -28.08
C LYS A 256 7.45 -46.71 -28.85
N LEU A 257 8.52 -45.93 -28.80
CA LEU A 257 9.80 -46.27 -29.44
C LEU A 257 10.38 -47.57 -28.88
N TRP A 258 10.30 -47.76 -27.56
CA TRP A 258 10.75 -48.98 -26.89
C TRP A 258 9.90 -50.21 -27.20
N SER A 259 8.67 -50.01 -27.67
CA SER A 259 7.75 -51.08 -28.05
C SER A 259 7.89 -51.53 -29.51
N ILE A 260 8.76 -50.90 -30.31
CA ILE A 260 8.90 -51.17 -31.75
C ILE A 260 9.47 -52.56 -32.03
N GLU A 261 10.48 -52.99 -31.27
CA GLU A 261 11.12 -54.29 -31.46
C GLU A 261 11.61 -54.80 -30.08
N PRO A 262 10.83 -55.67 -29.41
CA PRO A 262 11.14 -56.08 -28.03
C PRO A 262 12.36 -56.99 -27.94
N ASP A 263 12.71 -57.70 -29.02
CA ASP A 263 13.92 -58.53 -29.11
C ASP A 263 14.99 -57.85 -29.97
N LEU A 264 16.04 -57.36 -29.30
CA LEU A 264 17.18 -56.71 -29.94
C LEU A 264 17.90 -57.60 -30.96
N LEU A 265 17.94 -58.92 -30.75
CA LEU A 265 18.66 -59.83 -31.63
C LEU A 265 17.93 -60.04 -32.96
N SER A 266 16.60 -60.14 -32.95
CA SER A 266 15.79 -60.13 -34.17
C SER A 266 15.86 -58.79 -34.89
N ALA A 267 15.84 -57.66 -34.16
CA ALA A 267 16.02 -56.31 -34.69
C ALA A 267 17.36 -56.14 -35.43
N CYS A 268 18.45 -56.70 -34.90
CA CYS A 268 19.77 -56.67 -35.52
C CYS A 268 19.89 -57.54 -36.78
N ARG A 269 18.99 -58.51 -36.98
CA ARG A 269 18.95 -59.36 -38.18
C ARG A 269 18.13 -58.75 -39.32
N ASN A 270 17.47 -57.63 -39.09
CA ASN A 270 16.63 -56.97 -40.08
C ASN A 270 17.46 -56.53 -41.30
N GLU A 271 17.07 -56.97 -42.50
CA GLU A 271 17.82 -56.70 -43.74
C GLU A 271 17.94 -55.20 -44.03
N ARG A 272 17.00 -54.38 -43.56
CA ARG A 272 17.07 -52.91 -43.66
C ARG A 272 18.23 -52.29 -42.85
N ARG A 273 18.78 -53.02 -41.88
CA ARG A 273 19.95 -52.62 -41.07
C ARG A 273 21.25 -53.29 -41.54
N ARG A 274 21.22 -54.02 -42.67
CA ARG A 274 22.41 -54.66 -43.23
C ARG A 274 23.16 -53.66 -44.11
N PHE A 275 24.08 -52.92 -43.48
CA PHE A 275 24.86 -51.85 -44.14
C PHE A 275 26.01 -52.35 -45.01
N THR A 276 26.32 -53.64 -44.99
CA THR A 276 27.40 -54.22 -45.78
C THR A 276 26.89 -54.59 -47.18
N PRO A 277 27.39 -53.96 -48.26
CA PRO A 277 27.05 -54.35 -49.63
C PRO A 277 27.50 -55.78 -49.92
N SER A 278 26.94 -56.40 -50.95
CA SER A 278 27.40 -57.73 -51.37
C SER A 278 28.84 -57.66 -51.89
N LEU A 279 29.58 -58.76 -51.80
CA LEU A 279 30.95 -58.83 -52.35
C LEU A 279 30.97 -58.46 -53.84
N ALA A 280 29.94 -58.88 -54.59
CA ALA A 280 29.82 -58.59 -56.02
C ALA A 280 29.60 -57.10 -56.29
N ASP A 281 28.85 -56.40 -55.45
CA ASP A 281 28.65 -54.95 -55.58
C ASP A 281 29.91 -54.18 -55.13
N PHE A 282 30.59 -54.64 -54.08
CA PHE A 282 31.83 -54.02 -53.60
C PHE A 282 32.99 -54.13 -54.61
N LEU A 283 33.08 -55.27 -55.32
CA LEU A 283 34.13 -55.51 -56.31
C LEU A 283 33.82 -54.89 -57.68
N ARG A 284 32.61 -54.36 -57.92
CA ARG A 284 32.23 -53.79 -59.21
C ARG A 284 33.07 -52.55 -59.54
N ASP A 285 33.15 -51.59 -58.61
CA ASP A 285 33.89 -50.34 -58.84
C ASP A 285 35.40 -50.56 -59.09
N PRO A 286 36.11 -51.41 -58.32
CA PRO A 286 37.52 -51.72 -58.61
C PRO A 286 37.73 -52.47 -59.93
N ILE A 287 36.79 -53.33 -60.34
CA ILE A 287 36.88 -54.07 -61.61
C ILE A 287 36.69 -53.11 -62.79
N ASP A 288 35.74 -52.18 -62.69
CA ASP A 288 35.51 -51.15 -63.70
C ASP A 288 36.72 -50.19 -63.82
N GLU A 289 37.42 -49.89 -62.71
CA GLU A 289 38.67 -49.09 -62.71
C GLU A 289 39.90 -49.82 -63.32
N LEU A 290 39.86 -51.15 -63.39
CA LEU A 290 40.94 -52.00 -63.91
C LEU A 290 40.77 -52.35 -65.41
N ASP A 291 39.65 -51.96 -66.02
CA ASP A 291 39.36 -52.21 -67.43
C ASP A 291 40.11 -51.20 -68.33
N PRO A 292 41.10 -51.63 -69.14
CA PRO A 292 41.93 -50.73 -69.94
C PRO A 292 41.19 -50.01 -71.08
N GLU A 293 39.91 -50.32 -71.35
CA GLU A 293 39.07 -49.57 -72.30
C GLU A 293 38.41 -48.32 -71.69
N GLN A 294 38.49 -48.12 -70.36
CA GLN A 294 37.95 -46.94 -69.66
C GLN A 294 39.01 -45.97 -69.07
N GLN A 295 40.31 -46.14 -69.38
CA GLN A 295 41.40 -45.19 -69.09
C GLN A 295 41.85 -44.38 -70.30
#